data_AF-C2JTB3-F1
#
_entry.id   AF-C2JTB3-F1
#
_cell.length_a   1.000
_cell.length_b   1.000
_cell.length_c   1.000
_cell.angle_alpha   90.00
_cell.angle_beta   90.00
_cell.angle_gamma   90.00
#
_symmetry.space_group_name_H-M   'P 1'
#
loop_
_entity.id
_entity.type
_entity.pdbx_description
1 polymer ?
#
loop_
_entity_poly.entity_id
_entity_poly.type
_entity_poly.pdbx_seq_one_letter_code
_entity_poly.pdbx_strand_id
1 'polypeptide(L)'
;MNSWNLIGLFAWVILIAYLFFIIWHIRRRHIKAIVKSGRQVSPSVVLVDLVEVAVLLLAVAGMVWVSWLRPIDYRDSHEVTISHSAQPLILQTGDEHSFYVRVRTGNGKNPILYYTYWTEGAKYENTSHNAEVSSGSQPLTPRAAAYPWSKKELKKLDQSADRAYVATVSAQYKPGFLNGLGMHVGHSADRFSILRVPNDTFVEIDPVED
;
A
#
# COMPACT_ATOMS: atom_id res chain seq x y z
N MET A 1 -1.14 -10.42 17.31
CA MET A 1 0.01 -9.75 16.64
C MET A 1 0.88 -10.85 16.06
N ASN A 2 1.18 -10.79 14.76
CA ASN A 2 1.98 -11.84 14.11
C ASN A 2 3.43 -11.76 14.60
N SER A 3 4.04 -12.88 15.00
CA SER A 3 5.37 -12.93 15.62
C SER A 3 6.48 -12.31 14.76
N TRP A 4 6.24 -12.22 13.45
CA TRP A 4 7.16 -11.59 12.50
C TRP A 4 7.23 -10.07 12.62
N ASN A 5 6.16 -9.38 13.02
CA ASN A 5 6.18 -7.93 13.21
C ASN A 5 6.97 -7.51 14.47
N LEU A 6 7.25 -8.45 15.40
CA LEU A 6 8.17 -8.16 16.50
C LEU A 6 9.59 -7.91 16.00
N ILE A 7 10.01 -8.46 14.86
CA ILE A 7 11.36 -8.26 14.32
C ILE A 7 11.58 -6.79 13.98
N GLY A 8 10.63 -6.15 13.29
CA GLY A 8 10.67 -4.72 13.00
C GLY A 8 10.64 -3.87 14.26
N LEU A 9 9.80 -4.24 15.24
CA LEU A 9 9.75 -3.54 16.52
C LEU A 9 11.10 -3.61 17.26
N PHE A 10 11.70 -4.80 17.38
CA PHE A 10 13.01 -4.97 18.00
C PHE A 10 14.10 -4.20 17.26
N ALA A 11 14.08 -4.19 15.93
CA ALA A 11 15.04 -3.43 15.13
C ALA A 11 14.96 -1.92 15.43
N TRP A 12 13.76 -1.35 15.56
CA TRP A 12 13.58 0.04 15.97
C TRP A 12 14.04 0.31 17.40
N VAL A 13 13.73 -0.58 18.34
CA VAL A 13 14.19 -0.46 19.74
C VAL A 13 15.71 -0.48 19.83
N ILE A 14 16.38 -1.37 19.08
CA ILE A 14 17.85 -1.43 19.01
C ILE A 14 18.41 -0.14 18.41
N LEU A 15 17.79 0.41 17.37
CA LEU A 15 18.21 1.68 16.77
C LEU A 15 18.11 2.85 17.76
N ILE A 16 17.03 2.92 18.53
CA ILE A 16 16.84 3.94 19.57
C ILE A 16 17.87 3.77 20.68
N ALA A 17 18.11 2.54 21.15
CA ALA A 17 19.14 2.27 22.15
C ALA A 17 20.55 2.66 21.64
N TYR A 18 20.83 2.38 20.35
CA TYR A 18 22.08 2.75 19.71
C TYR A 18 22.25 4.27 19.58
N LEU A 19 21.17 5.02 19.33
CA LEU A 19 21.19 6.49 19.35
C LEU A 19 21.60 7.03 20.73
N PHE A 20 20.99 6.53 21.80
CA PHE A 20 21.37 6.92 23.18
C PHE A 20 22.81 6.55 23.49
N PHE A 21 23.26 5.38 23.05
CA PHE A 21 24.63 4.93 23.20
C PHE A 21 25.61 5.87 22.51
N ILE A 22 25.37 6.26 21.25
CA ILE A 22 26.20 7.22 20.51
C ILE A 22 26.27 8.55 21.25
N ILE A 23 25.13 9.15 21.64
CA ILE A 23 25.12 10.45 22.33
C ILE A 23 25.93 10.39 23.63
N TRP A 24 25.76 9.32 24.41
CA TRP A 24 26.49 9.13 25.65
C TRP A 24 27.99 8.94 25.43
N HIS A 25 28.35 8.13 24.44
CA HIS A 25 29.72 7.77 24.15
C HIS A 25 30.51 8.96 23.56
N ILE A 26 29.88 9.75 22.67
CA ILE A 26 30.42 11.03 22.17
C ILE A 26 30.64 12.01 23.32
N ARG A 27 29.64 12.24 24.19
CA ARG A 27 29.81 13.15 25.34
C ARG A 27 30.98 12.73 26.24
N ARG A 28 31.09 11.44 26.57
CA ARG A 28 32.20 10.94 27.41
C ARG A 28 33.56 11.15 26.73
N ARG A 29 33.68 10.90 25.43
CA ARG A 29 34.93 11.10 24.66
C ARG A 29 35.34 12.57 24.62
N HIS A 30 34.41 13.48 24.37
CA HIS A 30 34.69 14.93 24.33
C HIS A 30 35.11 15.47 25.70
N ILE A 31 34.42 15.11 26.78
CA ILE A 31 34.80 15.54 28.15
C ILE A 31 36.20 15.02 28.51
N LYS A 32 36.50 13.75 28.21
CA LYS A 32 37.80 13.15 28.51
C LYS A 32 38.93 13.78 27.68
N ALA A 33 38.66 14.13 26.43
CA ALA A 33 39.62 14.79 25.54
C ALA A 33 39.96 16.21 26.02
N ILE A 34 38.96 16.98 26.47
CA ILE A 34 39.16 18.33 27.02
C ILE A 34 39.98 18.26 28.32
N VAL A 35 39.64 17.34 29.23
CA VAL A 35 40.30 17.21 30.54
C VAL A 35 41.75 16.72 30.42
N LYS A 36 42.06 15.79 29.49
CA LYS A 36 43.43 15.27 29.33
C LYS A 36 44.35 16.16 28.51
N SER A 37 43.84 16.91 27.54
CA SER A 37 44.69 17.65 26.59
C SER A 37 44.73 19.16 26.83
N GLY A 38 43.80 19.72 27.61
CA GLY A 38 43.73 21.17 27.86
C GLY A 38 43.49 22.02 26.61
N ARG A 39 43.24 21.41 25.44
CA ARG A 39 43.06 22.06 24.13
C ARG A 39 41.89 21.44 23.35
N GLN A 40 41.53 22.05 22.22
CA GLN A 40 40.43 21.62 21.35
C GLN A 40 40.52 20.13 20.98
N VAL A 41 39.35 19.50 20.87
CA VAL A 41 39.16 18.07 20.62
C VAL A 41 39.94 17.62 19.39
N SER A 42 40.67 16.51 19.51
CA SER A 42 41.48 15.95 18.41
C SER A 42 40.60 15.61 17.19
N PRO A 43 41.02 15.96 15.97
CA PRO A 43 40.27 15.69 14.74
C PRO A 43 40.01 14.20 14.50
N SER A 44 40.86 13.31 15.04
CA SER A 44 40.63 11.86 14.97
C SER A 44 39.37 11.44 15.76
N VAL A 45 39.09 12.09 16.90
CA VAL A 45 37.88 11.80 17.69
C VAL A 45 36.64 12.26 16.93
N VAL A 46 36.72 13.44 16.30
CA VAL A 46 35.63 14.00 15.46
C VAL A 46 35.35 13.10 14.25
N LEU A 47 36.37 12.53 13.61
CA LEU A 47 36.19 11.60 12.49
C LEU A 47 35.42 10.33 12.92
N VAL A 48 35.76 9.76 14.07
CA VAL A 48 35.06 8.57 14.60
C VAL A 48 33.60 8.91 14.91
N ASP A 49 33.33 10.07 15.49
CA ASP A 49 31.96 10.52 15.77
C ASP A 49 31.16 10.72 14.47
N LEU A 50 31.80 11.26 13.42
CA LEU A 50 31.17 11.45 12.11
C LEU A 50 30.84 10.12 11.43
N VAL A 51 31.72 9.11 11.55
CA VAL A 51 31.45 7.75 11.06
C VAL A 51 30.31 7.09 11.84
N GLU A 52 30.29 7.19 13.17
CA GLU A 52 29.21 6.63 14.01
C GLU A 52 27.84 7.25 13.64
N VAL A 53 27.78 8.57 13.45
CA VAL A 53 26.56 9.25 13.02
C VAL A 53 26.17 8.85 11.59
N ALA A 54 27.12 8.74 10.67
CA ALA A 54 26.84 8.29 9.30
C ALA A 54 26.25 6.88 9.26
N VAL A 55 26.80 5.95 10.06
CA VAL A 55 26.26 4.57 10.19
C VAL A 55 24.84 4.60 10.73
N LEU A 56 24.56 5.42 11.75
CA LEU A 56 23.20 5.55 12.29
C LEU A 56 22.23 6.12 11.23
N LEU A 57 22.63 7.14 10.48
CA LEU A 57 21.80 7.72 9.41
C LEU A 57 21.50 6.70 8.31
N LEU A 58 22.48 5.91 7.89
CA LEU A 58 22.28 4.84 6.91
C LEU A 58 21.33 3.75 7.44
N ALA A 59 21.48 3.36 8.71
CA ALA A 59 20.60 2.37 9.34
C ALA A 59 19.14 2.87 9.45
N VAL A 60 18.95 4.14 9.84
CA VAL A 60 17.62 4.77 9.88
C VAL A 60 17.02 4.88 8.48
N ALA A 61 17.79 5.33 7.50
CA ALA A 61 17.33 5.42 6.11
C ALA A 61 16.92 4.05 5.55
N GLY A 62 17.71 3.00 5.84
CA GLY A 62 17.37 1.62 5.47
C GLY A 62 16.08 1.14 6.12
N MET A 63 15.89 1.39 7.42
CA MET A 63 14.66 1.01 8.13
C MET A 63 13.43 1.75 7.62
N VAL A 64 13.56 3.05 7.34
CA VAL A 64 12.50 3.87 6.71
C VAL A 64 12.14 3.31 5.34
N TRP A 65 13.14 2.96 4.53
CA TRP A 65 12.90 2.38 3.22
C TRP A 65 12.17 1.04 3.29
N VAL A 66 12.60 0.13 4.17
CA VAL A 66 11.95 -1.19 4.36
C VAL A 66 10.53 -1.06 4.93
N SER A 67 10.30 -0.09 5.83
CA SER A 67 9.01 0.05 6.53
C SER A 67 7.97 0.84 5.77
N TRP A 68 8.35 1.69 4.80
CA TRP A 68 7.39 2.59 4.15
C TRP A 68 7.57 2.77 2.64
N LEU A 69 8.79 2.68 2.10
CA LEU A 69 9.04 3.02 0.69
C LEU A 69 9.28 1.82 -0.22
N ARG A 70 9.29 0.60 0.33
CA ARG A 70 9.54 -0.61 -0.44
C ARG A 70 8.37 -0.88 -1.40
N PRO A 71 8.61 -0.91 -2.73
CA PRO A 71 7.57 -1.27 -3.68
C PRO A 71 7.23 -2.75 -3.56
N ILE A 72 5.97 -3.11 -3.79
CA ILE A 72 5.49 -4.49 -3.78
C ILE A 72 5.77 -5.12 -5.15
N ASP A 73 6.45 -6.26 -5.18
CA ASP A 73 6.56 -7.08 -6.38
C ASP A 73 5.48 -8.16 -6.40
N TYR A 74 4.48 -7.99 -7.28
CA TYR A 74 3.40 -8.98 -7.47
C TYR A 74 3.86 -10.30 -8.07
N ARG A 75 5.07 -10.35 -8.64
CA ARG A 75 5.64 -11.56 -9.28
C ARG A 75 6.35 -12.44 -8.26
N ASP A 76 6.74 -11.89 -7.11
CA ASP A 76 7.37 -12.67 -6.06
C ASP A 76 6.31 -13.27 -5.11
N SER A 77 6.04 -14.55 -5.33
CA SER A 77 5.11 -15.33 -4.52
C SER A 77 5.54 -15.49 -3.05
N HIS A 78 6.77 -15.13 -2.69
CA HIS A 78 7.25 -15.17 -1.30
C HIS A 78 6.88 -13.92 -0.50
N GLU A 79 6.56 -12.80 -1.16
CA GLU A 79 6.29 -11.54 -0.48
C GLU A 79 4.82 -11.34 -0.15
N VAL A 80 3.93 -11.78 -1.06
CA VAL A 80 2.50 -11.54 -0.94
C VAL A 80 1.67 -12.80 -1.23
N THR A 81 0.58 -12.95 -0.50
CA THR A 81 -0.52 -13.86 -0.84
C THR A 81 -1.52 -13.08 -1.67
N ILE A 82 -1.77 -13.54 -2.89
CA ILE A 82 -2.79 -12.96 -3.76
C ILE A 82 -4.10 -13.71 -3.53
N SER A 83 -5.16 -12.97 -3.29
CA SER A 83 -6.53 -13.48 -3.18
C SER A 83 -7.40 -12.84 -4.25
N HIS A 84 -8.30 -13.66 -4.81
CA HIS A 84 -9.29 -13.23 -5.79
C HIS A 84 -10.68 -13.40 -5.17
N SER A 85 -11.50 -12.35 -5.26
CA SER A 85 -12.92 -12.45 -4.94
C SER A 85 -13.74 -11.85 -6.07
N ALA A 86 -14.88 -12.45 -6.34
CA ALA A 86 -15.82 -11.95 -7.33
C ALA A 86 -17.23 -12.02 -6.76
N GLN A 87 -17.98 -10.93 -6.92
CA GLN A 87 -19.36 -10.82 -6.45
C GLN A 87 -20.22 -10.20 -7.55
N PRO A 88 -21.47 -10.65 -7.73
CA PRO A 88 -22.39 -10.03 -8.69
C PRO A 88 -22.76 -8.62 -8.23
N LEU A 89 -22.93 -7.71 -9.19
CA LEU A 89 -23.44 -6.37 -8.95
C LEU A 89 -24.97 -6.37 -8.96
N ILE A 90 -25.56 -5.59 -8.06
CA ILE A 90 -27.02 -5.44 -7.99
C ILE A 90 -27.42 -4.17 -8.74
N LEU A 91 -28.36 -4.32 -9.67
CA LEU A 91 -28.95 -3.21 -10.40
C LEU A 91 -29.72 -2.30 -9.43
N GLN A 92 -29.42 -1.01 -9.46
CA GLN A 92 -30.15 0.02 -8.75
C GLN A 92 -31.00 0.82 -9.75
N THR A 93 -32.11 1.35 -9.27
CA THR A 93 -32.95 2.27 -10.05
C THR A 93 -32.56 3.69 -9.69
N GLY A 94 -32.00 4.42 -10.65
CA GLY A 94 -31.74 5.85 -10.53
C GLY A 94 -32.92 6.70 -10.99
N ASP A 95 -32.73 8.02 -10.93
CA ASP A 95 -33.74 8.99 -11.32
C ASP A 95 -33.95 9.01 -12.85
N GLU A 96 -32.88 8.79 -13.62
CA GLU A 96 -32.93 8.78 -15.09
C GLU A 96 -32.94 7.36 -15.71
N HIS A 97 -32.13 6.45 -15.19
CA HIS A 97 -32.00 5.09 -15.69
C HIS A 97 -31.55 4.12 -14.60
N SER A 98 -31.70 2.82 -14.84
CA SER A 98 -31.16 1.80 -13.94
C SER A 98 -29.65 1.64 -14.15
N PHE A 99 -28.88 1.61 -13.07
CA PHE A 99 -27.41 1.59 -13.09
C PHE A 99 -26.86 0.54 -12.12
N TYR A 100 -25.65 0.04 -12.38
CA TYR A 100 -24.93 -0.86 -11.47
C TYR A 100 -23.90 -0.13 -10.62
N VAL A 101 -23.32 0.93 -11.17
CA VAL A 101 -22.26 1.71 -10.54
C VAL A 101 -22.59 3.19 -10.66
N ARG A 102 -22.47 3.92 -9.55
CA ARG A 102 -22.54 5.38 -9.52
C ARG A 102 -21.13 5.94 -9.37
N VAL A 103 -20.78 6.92 -10.21
CA VAL A 103 -19.49 7.59 -10.25
C VAL A 103 -19.67 9.02 -9.80
N ARG A 104 -19.07 9.40 -8.68
CA ARG A 104 -19.06 10.78 -8.19
C ARG A 104 -17.67 11.37 -8.29
N THR A 105 -17.54 12.59 -8.79
CA THR A 105 -16.25 13.28 -8.81
C THR A 105 -16.01 14.05 -7.51
N GLY A 106 -14.85 13.87 -6.88
CA GLY A 106 -14.44 14.60 -5.70
C GLY A 106 -14.05 16.05 -6.01
N ASN A 107 -14.48 16.99 -5.18
CA ASN A 107 -14.26 18.43 -5.35
C ASN A 107 -12.86 18.91 -4.89
N GLY A 108 -11.82 18.13 -5.19
CA GLY A 108 -10.43 18.39 -4.78
C GLY A 108 -9.55 18.91 -5.91
N LYS A 109 -8.35 19.43 -5.57
CA LYS A 109 -7.34 19.86 -6.56
C LYS A 109 -6.91 18.75 -7.53
N ASN A 110 -7.07 17.48 -7.15
CA ASN A 110 -6.91 16.32 -8.01
C ASN A 110 -8.27 15.63 -8.15
N PRO A 111 -8.77 15.41 -9.39
CA PRO A 111 -10.06 14.76 -9.58
C PRO A 111 -9.95 13.27 -9.20
N ILE A 112 -10.51 12.92 -8.04
CA ILE A 112 -10.66 11.53 -7.60
C ILE A 112 -12.10 11.13 -7.89
N LEU A 113 -12.30 9.97 -8.53
CA LEU A 113 -13.63 9.42 -8.76
C LEU A 113 -13.97 8.45 -7.63
N TYR A 114 -15.20 8.54 -7.14
CA TYR A 114 -15.78 7.64 -6.15
C TYR A 114 -16.78 6.73 -6.85
N TYR A 115 -16.49 5.43 -6.85
CA TYR A 115 -17.33 4.38 -7.41
C TYR A 115 -18.17 3.76 -6.30
N THR A 116 -19.45 4.05 -6.31
CA THR A 116 -20.44 3.44 -5.41
C THR A 116 -21.14 2.30 -6.12
N TYR A 117 -21.21 1.13 -5.47
CA TYR A 117 -21.87 -0.05 -6.02
C TYR A 117 -22.50 -0.90 -4.91
N TRP A 118 -23.39 -1.81 -5.32
CA TRP A 118 -24.13 -2.68 -4.42
C TRP A 118 -23.88 -4.14 -4.77
N THR A 119 -23.67 -4.95 -3.75
CA THR A 119 -23.61 -6.42 -3.84
C THR A 119 -24.58 -7.02 -2.83
N GLU A 120 -24.73 -8.34 -2.83
CA GLU A 120 -25.66 -9.07 -1.97
C GLU A 120 -25.43 -8.75 -0.48
N GLY A 121 -26.23 -7.81 0.04
CA GLY A 121 -26.27 -7.43 1.46
C GLY A 121 -25.57 -6.13 1.85
N ALA A 122 -24.87 -5.42 0.95
CA ALA A 122 -24.19 -4.17 1.32
C ALA A 122 -23.90 -3.20 0.16
N LYS A 123 -23.83 -1.91 0.54
CA LYS A 123 -23.33 -0.79 -0.27
C LYS A 123 -21.83 -0.63 -0.04
N TYR A 124 -21.07 -0.49 -1.12
CA TYR A 124 -19.62 -0.26 -1.09
C TYR A 124 -19.25 0.99 -1.87
N GLU A 125 -18.18 1.65 -1.46
CA GLU A 125 -17.60 2.81 -2.14
C GLU A 125 -16.09 2.59 -2.28
N ASN A 126 -15.60 2.67 -3.50
CA ASN A 126 -14.17 2.60 -3.84
C ASN A 126 -13.75 3.88 -4.56
N THR A 127 -12.45 4.13 -4.66
CA THR A 127 -11.91 5.32 -5.34
C THR A 127 -11.24 4.94 -6.66
N SER A 128 -10.97 5.91 -7.52
CA SER A 128 -10.16 5.71 -8.73
C SER A 128 -8.71 5.33 -8.46
N HIS A 129 -8.24 5.32 -7.21
CA HIS A 129 -6.92 4.78 -6.88
C HIS A 129 -6.90 3.25 -6.87
N ASN A 130 -7.98 2.63 -6.39
CA ASN A 130 -8.06 1.19 -6.13
C ASN A 130 -9.18 0.49 -6.91
N ALA A 131 -9.88 1.20 -7.80
CA ALA A 131 -10.89 0.59 -8.64
C ALA A 131 -11.04 1.27 -10.00
N GLU A 132 -11.62 0.54 -10.95
CA GLU A 132 -11.95 1.05 -12.28
C GLU A 132 -13.18 0.33 -12.85
N VAL A 133 -14.00 1.06 -13.60
CA VAL A 133 -15.16 0.51 -14.30
C VAL A 133 -14.72 -0.02 -15.66
N SER A 134 -15.16 -1.22 -16.01
CA SER A 134 -14.89 -1.86 -17.30
C SER A 134 -16.21 -2.17 -18.02
N SER A 135 -16.51 -1.40 -19.05
CA SER A 135 -17.67 -1.55 -19.93
C SER A 135 -17.32 -2.11 -21.31
N GLY A 136 -16.04 -2.07 -21.70
CA GLY A 136 -15.56 -2.49 -23.03
C GLY A 136 -15.73 -3.97 -23.35
N SER A 137 -15.22 -4.40 -24.51
CA SER A 137 -15.29 -5.79 -24.98
C SER A 137 -14.46 -6.76 -24.14
N GLN A 138 -13.43 -6.27 -23.46
CA GLN A 138 -12.58 -7.03 -22.55
C GLN A 138 -12.88 -6.65 -21.11
N PRO A 139 -12.84 -7.61 -20.17
CA PRO A 139 -13.06 -7.34 -18.75
C PRO A 139 -11.88 -6.65 -18.06
N LEU A 140 -10.68 -6.65 -18.67
CA LEU A 140 -9.47 -6.05 -18.12
C LEU A 140 -9.19 -4.72 -18.80
N THR A 141 -9.18 -3.64 -18.02
CA THR A 141 -8.68 -2.34 -18.45
C THR A 141 -7.15 -2.33 -18.49
N PRO A 142 -6.50 -1.39 -19.22
CA PRO A 142 -5.05 -1.28 -19.26
C PRO A 142 -4.41 -1.13 -17.88
N ARG A 143 -5.05 -0.42 -16.95
CA ARG A 143 -4.56 -0.26 -15.58
C ARG A 143 -4.78 -1.51 -14.74
N ALA A 144 -5.92 -2.17 -14.88
CA ALA A 144 -6.17 -3.43 -14.21
C ALA A 144 -5.17 -4.53 -14.65
N ALA A 145 -4.68 -4.49 -15.90
CA ALA A 145 -3.70 -5.45 -16.41
C ALA A 145 -2.35 -5.45 -15.67
N ALA A 146 -2.05 -4.42 -14.87
CA ALA A 146 -0.86 -4.37 -14.03
C ALA A 146 -0.92 -5.37 -12.85
N TYR A 147 -2.11 -5.89 -12.52
CA TYR A 147 -2.33 -6.79 -11.39
C TYR A 147 -2.40 -8.26 -11.82
N PRO A 148 -2.02 -9.20 -10.94
CA PRO A 148 -2.01 -10.63 -11.26
C PRO A 148 -3.43 -11.21 -11.24
N TRP A 149 -4.16 -11.17 -12.35
CA TRP A 149 -5.52 -11.72 -12.43
C TRP A 149 -5.57 -13.19 -12.86
N SER A 150 -6.55 -13.93 -12.33
CA SER A 150 -6.91 -15.26 -12.84
C SER A 150 -7.72 -15.14 -14.14
N LYS A 151 -7.04 -15.34 -15.29
CA LYS A 151 -7.69 -15.31 -16.62
C LYS A 151 -8.85 -16.30 -16.75
N LYS A 152 -8.76 -17.45 -16.06
CA LYS A 152 -9.79 -18.49 -16.09
C LYS A 152 -11.05 -18.04 -15.36
N GLU A 153 -10.91 -17.46 -14.18
CA GLU A 153 -12.04 -16.95 -13.38
C GLU A 153 -12.71 -15.76 -14.07
N LEU A 154 -11.93 -14.80 -14.56
CA LEU A 154 -12.48 -13.65 -15.29
C LEU A 154 -13.26 -14.09 -16.53
N LYS A 155 -12.75 -15.06 -17.29
CA LYS A 155 -13.46 -15.58 -18.47
C LYS A 155 -14.78 -16.27 -18.07
N LYS A 156 -14.80 -16.99 -16.96
CA LYS A 156 -16.02 -17.63 -16.43
C LYS A 156 -17.06 -16.59 -16.01
N LEU A 157 -16.62 -15.51 -15.37
CA LEU A 157 -17.48 -14.41 -14.94
C LEU A 157 -18.03 -13.61 -16.14
N ASP A 158 -17.20 -13.36 -17.15
CA ASP A 158 -17.61 -12.64 -18.37
C ASP A 158 -18.55 -13.47 -19.28
N GLN A 159 -18.55 -14.80 -19.10
CA GLN A 159 -19.52 -15.72 -19.72
C GLN A 159 -20.87 -15.77 -18.99
N SER A 160 -21.00 -15.15 -17.82
CA SER A 160 -22.30 -15.03 -17.14
C SER A 160 -23.25 -14.11 -17.92
N ALA A 161 -24.56 -14.39 -17.83
CA ALA A 161 -25.58 -13.69 -18.61
C ALA A 161 -25.59 -12.17 -18.37
N ASP A 162 -25.36 -11.76 -17.13
CA ASP A 162 -25.54 -10.36 -16.72
C ASP A 162 -24.30 -9.51 -16.92
N ARG A 163 -23.10 -10.10 -17.13
CA ARG A 163 -21.80 -9.38 -17.24
C ARG A 163 -21.62 -8.24 -16.23
N ALA A 164 -22.26 -8.35 -15.07
CA ALA A 164 -22.32 -7.32 -14.04
C ALA A 164 -21.74 -7.90 -12.74
N TYR A 165 -20.45 -7.65 -12.50
CA TYR A 165 -19.74 -8.18 -11.34
C TYR A 165 -18.61 -7.26 -10.91
N VAL A 166 -18.29 -7.30 -9.62
CA VAL A 166 -17.07 -6.73 -9.07
C VAL A 166 -16.06 -7.84 -8.86
N ALA A 167 -14.90 -7.74 -9.49
CA ALA A 167 -13.78 -8.64 -9.28
C ALA A 167 -12.69 -7.89 -8.51
N THR A 168 -12.23 -8.41 -7.39
CA THR A 168 -11.22 -7.79 -6.54
C THR A 168 -9.99 -8.69 -6.42
N VAL A 169 -8.82 -8.11 -6.68
CA VAL A 169 -7.53 -8.67 -6.31
C VAL A 169 -7.10 -8.01 -5.01
N SER A 170 -6.76 -8.81 -4.01
CA SER A 170 -6.14 -8.32 -2.77
C SER A 170 -4.83 -9.06 -2.55
N ALA A 171 -3.75 -8.29 -2.43
CA ALA A 171 -2.44 -8.76 -2.01
C ALA A 171 -2.29 -8.53 -0.51
N GLN A 172 -1.87 -9.56 0.23
CA GLN A 172 -1.59 -9.49 1.67
C GLN A 172 -0.15 -9.91 1.93
N TYR A 173 0.58 -9.17 2.77
CA TYR A 173 1.97 -9.49 3.06
C TYR A 173 2.13 -10.81 3.81
N LYS A 174 2.95 -11.70 3.25
CA LYS A 174 3.28 -12.98 3.88
C LYS A 174 4.25 -12.82 5.04
N PRO A 175 4.26 -13.78 6.00
CA PRO A 175 5.28 -13.86 7.02
C PRO A 175 6.66 -14.06 6.40
N GLY A 176 7.58 -13.14 6.67
CA GLY A 176 8.95 -13.18 6.17
C GLY A 176 9.82 -12.16 6.89
N PHE A 177 11.15 -12.33 6.82
CA PHE A 177 12.08 -11.47 7.55
C PHE A 177 11.97 -10.00 7.13
N LEU A 178 11.98 -9.72 5.82
CA LEU A 178 11.86 -8.35 5.28
C LEU A 178 10.49 -7.73 5.57
N ASN A 179 9.40 -8.46 5.34
CA ASN A 179 8.05 -7.98 5.65
C ASN A 179 7.85 -7.77 7.16
N GLY A 180 8.47 -8.59 8.00
CA GLY A 180 8.45 -8.48 9.46
C GLY A 180 9.31 -7.31 9.97
N LEU A 181 10.44 -7.05 9.33
CA LEU A 181 11.30 -5.89 9.60
C LEU A 181 10.55 -4.57 9.31
N GLY A 182 9.75 -4.52 8.25
CA GLY A 182 8.85 -3.41 7.94
C GLY A 182 7.52 -3.42 8.71
N MET A 183 7.27 -4.43 9.56
CA MET A 183 6.02 -4.64 10.30
C MET A 183 4.75 -4.75 9.44
N HIS A 184 4.91 -5.18 8.19
CA HIS A 184 3.83 -5.27 7.22
C HIS A 184 3.06 -6.60 7.25
N VAL A 185 3.55 -7.61 7.97
CA VAL A 185 2.99 -8.97 7.90
C VAL A 185 1.53 -8.97 8.34
N GLY A 186 0.66 -9.52 7.48
CA GLY A 186 -0.78 -9.60 7.70
C GLY A 186 -1.55 -8.33 7.36
N HIS A 187 -0.88 -7.23 6.98
CA HIS A 187 -1.54 -6.07 6.42
C HIS A 187 -1.80 -6.27 4.92
N SER A 188 -2.85 -5.61 4.41
CA SER A 188 -3.11 -5.55 2.97
C SER A 188 -2.03 -4.72 2.30
N ALA A 189 -1.34 -5.31 1.33
CA ALA A 189 -0.28 -4.70 0.55
C ALA A 189 -0.88 -3.80 -0.53
N ASP A 190 -1.80 -4.34 -1.31
CA ASP A 190 -2.58 -3.59 -2.30
C ASP A 190 -3.92 -4.29 -2.53
N ARG A 191 -4.90 -3.53 -3.00
CA ARG A 191 -6.20 -4.01 -3.39
C ARG A 191 -6.64 -3.25 -4.64
N PHE A 192 -7.03 -3.99 -5.67
CA PHE A 192 -7.60 -3.41 -6.87
C PHE A 192 -8.89 -4.11 -7.27
N SER A 193 -9.94 -3.35 -7.54
CA SER A 193 -11.27 -3.85 -7.90
C SER A 193 -11.66 -3.41 -9.31
N ILE A 194 -12.07 -4.34 -10.15
CA ILE A 194 -12.68 -4.05 -11.45
C ILE A 194 -14.19 -4.16 -11.27
N LEU A 195 -14.91 -3.10 -11.64
CA LEU A 195 -16.36 -3.12 -11.72
C LEU A 195 -16.75 -3.38 -13.18
N ARG A 196 -17.06 -4.63 -13.50
CA ARG A 196 -17.54 -5.01 -14.82
C ARG A 196 -19.01 -4.61 -14.93
N VAL A 197 -19.31 -3.82 -15.95
CA VAL A 197 -20.67 -3.47 -16.34
C VAL A 197 -20.92 -3.89 -17.79
N PRO A 198 -22.16 -4.20 -18.19
CA PRO A 198 -22.46 -4.63 -19.55
C PRO A 198 -22.23 -3.56 -20.62
N ASN A 199 -22.50 -2.31 -20.26
CA ASN A 199 -22.41 -1.13 -21.12
C ASN A 199 -22.25 0.12 -20.26
N ASP A 200 -21.70 1.19 -20.82
CA ASP A 200 -21.55 2.51 -20.21
C ASP A 200 -22.88 3.13 -19.78
N THR A 201 -23.99 2.74 -20.44
CA THR A 201 -25.35 3.18 -20.10
C THR A 201 -25.84 2.70 -18.73
N PHE A 202 -25.13 1.77 -18.08
CA PHE A 202 -25.45 1.32 -16.72
C PHE A 202 -24.53 1.95 -15.66
N VAL A 203 -23.88 3.06 -16.02
CA VAL A 203 -23.01 3.84 -15.15
C VAL A 203 -23.63 5.21 -15.00
N GLU A 204 -24.07 5.53 -13.78
CA GLU A 204 -24.57 6.86 -13.45
C GLU A 204 -23.38 7.76 -13.08
N ILE A 205 -23.25 8.92 -13.71
CA ILE A 205 -22.14 9.84 -13.49
C ILE A 205 -22.69 11.14 -12.91
N ASP A 206 -22.28 11.45 -11.69
CA ASP A 206 -22.54 12.73 -11.03
C ASP A 206 -21.35 13.66 -11.30
N PRO A 207 -21.47 14.63 -12.23
CA PRO A 207 -20.43 15.61 -12.48
C PRO A 207 -20.22 16.52 -11.26
N VAL A 208 -19.09 17.23 -11.22
CA VAL A 208 -18.88 18.26 -10.19
C VAL A 208 -19.91 19.37 -10.42
N GLU A 209 -20.66 19.72 -9.38
CA GLU A 209 -21.58 20.86 -9.41
C GLU A 209 -20.78 22.17 -9.58
N ASP A 210 -21.21 23.02 -10.52
CA ASP A 210 -20.61 24.32 -10.84
C ASP A 210 -20.79 25.37 -9.72
#